data_AF-A0A842QQX7-F1
#
_entry.id   AF-A0A842QQX7-F1
#
_cell.length_a   1.000
_cell.length_b   1.000
_cell.length_c   1.000
_cell.angle_alpha   90.00
_cell.angle_beta   90.00
_cell.angle_gamma   90.00
#
_symmetry.space_group_name_H-M   'P 1'
#
loop_
_entity.id
_entity.type
_entity.pdbx_description
1 polymer ?
#
loop_
_entity_poly.entity_id
_entity_poly.type
_entity_poly.pdbx_seq_one_letter_code
_entity_poly.pdbx_strand_id
1 'polypeptide(L)' 'MGVNIETVKKQLQDLDCKTLLTHCKEPKSFDEIRSTKIKEGKLFKALKDLKMSEALLFADGKYYTSPDVLEFLD' A
#
# COMPACT_ATOMS: atom_id res chain seq x y z
N MET A 1 -14.67 10.08 4.44
CA MET A 1 -13.27 10.54 4.47
C MET A 1 -12.64 9.94 3.24
N GLY A 2 -12.04 10.78 2.42
CA GLY A 2 -11.62 10.44 1.06
C GLY A 2 -10.13 10.14 1.04
N VAL A 3 -9.73 9.23 0.15
CA VAL A 3 -8.34 8.88 -0.08
C VAL A 3 -7.51 10.14 -0.32
N ASN A 4 -6.37 10.25 0.35
CA ASN A 4 -5.44 11.37 0.16
C ASN A 4 -4.62 11.13 -1.11
N ILE A 5 -5.27 11.28 -2.26
CA ILE A 5 -4.73 10.98 -3.60
C ILE A 5 -3.40 11.69 -3.86
N GLU A 6 -3.21 12.92 -3.36
CA GLU A 6 -1.95 13.65 -3.50
C GLU A 6 -0.77 12.95 -2.82
N THR A 7 -1.00 12.42 -1.62
CA THR A 7 0.00 11.65 -0.88
C THR A 7 0.23 10.30 -1.55
N VAL A 8 -0.83 9.62 -1.99
CA VAL A 8 -0.72 8.36 -2.73
C VAL A 8 0.07 8.54 -4.03
N LYS A 9 -0.16 9.60 -4.79
CA LYS A 9 0.61 9.90 -6.01
C LYS A 9 2.08 10.12 -5.73
N LYS A 10 2.43 10.86 -4.67
CA LYS A 10 3.82 11.00 -4.22
C LYS A 10 4.42 9.66 -3.82
N GLN A 11 3.65 8.82 -3.13
CA GLN A 11 4.09 7.48 -2.75
C GLN A 11 4.23 6.55 -3.97
N LEU A 12 3.36 6.65 -4.99
CA LEU A 12 3.43 5.88 -6.23
C LEU A 12 4.68 6.20 -7.07
N GLN A 13 5.30 7.38 -6.86
CA GLN A 13 6.61 7.68 -7.43
C GLN A 13 7.73 6.87 -6.79
N ASP A 14 7.52 6.35 -5.58
CA ASP A 14 8.44 5.47 -4.88
C ASP A 14 8.19 4.01 -5.32
N LEU A 15 9.24 3.37 -5.85
CA LEU A 15 9.17 1.99 -6.34
C LEU A 15 8.76 1.00 -5.24
N ASP A 16 9.16 1.27 -3.99
CA ASP A 16 8.82 0.42 -2.84
C ASP A 16 7.31 0.47 -2.58
N CYS A 17 6.71 1.66 -2.52
CA CYS A 17 5.27 1.84 -2.31
C CYS A 17 4.44 1.34 -3.49
N LYS A 18 4.87 1.58 -4.74
CA LYS A 18 4.19 1.06 -5.93
C LYS A 18 4.19 -0.47 -5.93
N THR A 19 5.32 -1.09 -5.64
CA THR A 19 5.43 -2.55 -5.51
C THR A 19 4.48 -3.04 -4.41
N LEU A 20 4.47 -2.38 -3.25
CA LEU A 20 3.63 -2.77 -2.14
C LEU A 20 2.13 -2.64 -2.45
N LEU A 21 1.71 -1.56 -3.11
CA LEU A 21 0.32 -1.36 -3.57
C LEU A 21 -0.10 -2.37 -4.64
N THR A 22 0.79 -2.69 -5.59
CA THR A 22 0.52 -3.74 -6.58
C THR A 22 0.40 -5.11 -5.92
N HIS A 23 1.28 -5.42 -4.96
CA HIS A 23 1.18 -6.66 -4.20
C HIS A 23 -0.09 -6.71 -3.33
N CYS A 24 -0.49 -5.58 -2.76
CA CYS A 24 -1.73 -5.45 -2.00
C CYS A 24 -2.98 -5.31 -2.90
N LYS A 25 -2.87 -5.29 -4.24
CA LYS A 25 -4.04 -5.38 -5.13
C LYS A 25 -4.87 -6.63 -4.81
N GLU A 26 -4.19 -7.68 -4.36
CA GLU A 26 -4.79 -8.87 -3.79
C GLU A 26 -4.64 -8.86 -2.26
N PRO A 27 -5.61 -9.38 -1.49
CA PRO A 27 -5.54 -9.42 -0.04
C PRO A 27 -4.36 -10.28 0.41
N LYS A 28 -3.27 -9.61 0.82
CA LYS A 28 -2.03 -10.26 1.25
C LYS A 28 -1.75 -10.02 2.72
N SER A 29 -1.25 -11.06 3.37
CA SER A 29 -0.84 -10.99 4.77
C SER A 29 0.46 -10.19 4.92
N PHE A 30 0.71 -9.69 6.14
CA PHE A 30 1.99 -9.04 6.46
C PHE A 30 3.19 -9.91 6.10
N ASP A 31 3.08 -11.23 6.26
CA ASP A 31 4.14 -12.20 5.96
C ASP A 31 4.51 -12.23 4.47
N GLU A 32 3.50 -12.23 3.59
CA GLU A 32 3.67 -12.15 2.13
C GLU A 32 4.33 -10.83 1.70
N ILE A 33 3.92 -9.73 2.32
CA ILE A 33 4.44 -8.40 2.03
C ILE A 33 5.87 -8.28 2.59
N ARG A 34 6.13 -8.81 3.79
CA ARG A 34 7.48 -8.89 4.39
C ARG A 34 8.41 -9.77 3.56
N SER A 35 7.87 -10.75 2.84
CA SER A 35 8.62 -11.57 1.89
C SER A 35 9.01 -10.80 0.61
N THR A 36 8.52 -9.58 0.40
CA THR A 36 9.09 -8.69 -0.62
C THR A 36 10.51 -8.26 -0.21
N LYS A 37 11.37 -8.03 -1.19
CA LYS A 37 12.78 -7.66 -0.99
C LYS A 37 12.97 -6.23 -0.43
N ILE A 38 11.93 -5.65 0.16
CA ILE A 38 11.89 -4.31 0.75
C ILE A 38 12.38 -4.40 2.19
N LYS A 39 13.27 -3.49 2.60
CA LYS A 39 13.73 -3.43 3.99
C LYS A 39 12.56 -3.16 4.94
N GLU A 40 12.44 -3.92 6.03
CA GLU A 40 11.32 -3.82 7.00
C GLU A 40 11.01 -2.38 7.44
N GLY A 41 12.04 -1.56 7.69
CA GLY A 41 11.84 -0.15 8.08
C GLY A 41 11.18 0.72 6.99
N LYS A 42 11.49 0.46 5.72
CA LYS A 42 10.84 1.14 4.58
C LYS A 42 9.45 0.59 4.35
N LEU A 43 9.28 -0.73 4.45
CA LEU A 43 8.01 -1.43 4.30
C LEU A 43 6.98 -0.94 5.32
N PHE A 44 7.37 -0.85 6.59
CA PHE A 44 6.50 -0.36 7.65
C PHE A 44 6.16 1.12 7.47
N LYS A 45 7.12 1.93 7.00
CA LYS A 45 6.89 3.34 6.67
C LYS A 45 5.90 3.47 5.51
N ALA A 46 6.09 2.72 4.43
CA ALA A 46 5.20 2.68 3.28
C ALA A 46 3.79 2.22 3.68
N LEU A 47 3.65 1.10 4.38
CA LEU A 47 2.37 0.60 4.89
C LEU A 47 1.65 1.65 5.75
N LYS A 48 2.39 2.32 6.65
CA LYS A 48 1.83 3.35 7.52
C LYS A 48 1.38 4.58 6.72
N ASP A 49 2.18 5.03 5.77
CA ASP A 49 1.89 6.21 4.95
C ASP A 49 0.72 5.96 3.98
N LEU A 50 0.66 4.76 3.38
CA LEU A 50 -0.46 4.29 2.58
C LEU A 50 -1.75 4.16 3.42
N LYS A 51 -1.65 3.57 4.62
CA LYS A 51 -2.79 3.46 5.54
C LYS A 51 -3.27 4.83 6.01
N MET A 52 -2.36 5.75 6.32
CA MET A 52 -2.71 7.14 6.68
C MET A 52 -3.38 7.88 5.53
N SER A 53 -3.03 7.54 4.29
CA SER A 53 -3.62 8.14 3.09
C SER A 53 -4.94 7.49 2.68
N GLU A 54 -5.49 6.55 3.48
CA GLU A 54 -6.63 5.68 3.13
C GLU A 54 -6.42 4.92 1.80
N ALA A 55 -5.16 4.74 1.40
CA ALA A 55 -4.75 4.08 0.17
C ALA A 55 -4.73 2.56 0.27
N LEU A 56 -4.54 2.09 1.50
CA LEU A 56 -4.35 0.70 1.84
C LEU A 56 -5.21 0.39 3.04
N LEU A 57 -6.09 -0.58 2.85
CA LEU A 57 -7.03 -1.07 3.82
C LEU A 57 -6.47 -2.32 4.47
N PHE A 58 -6.84 -2.51 5.73
CA PHE A 58 -6.50 -3.71 6.47
C PHE A 58 -7.78 -4.31 7.01
N ALA A 59 -8.16 -5.48 6.50
CA ALA A 59 -9.30 -6.25 6.98
C ALA A 59 -8.91 -7.73 7.04
N ASP A 60 -9.46 -8.43 8.02
CA ASP A 60 -9.28 -9.89 8.17
C ASP A 60 -7.80 -10.33 8.25
N GLY A 61 -6.94 -9.52 8.89
CA GLY A 61 -5.51 -9.82 8.99
C GLY A 61 -4.71 -9.61 7.70
N LYS A 62 -5.35 -9.10 6.64
CA LYS A 62 -4.75 -8.90 5.32
C LYS A 62 -4.78 -7.43 4.91
N TYR A 63 -3.76 -7.02 4.19
CA TYR A 63 -3.68 -5.72 3.56
C TYR A 63 -4.19 -5.82 2.13
N TYR A 64 -5.04 -4.88 1.74
CA TYR A 64 -5.48 -4.75 0.37
C TYR A 64 -5.55 -3.28 -0.04
N THR A 65 -5.32 -3.01 -1.31
CA THR A 65 -5.33 -1.67 -1.87
C THR A 65 -6.77 -1.17 -1.95
N SER A 66 -7.00 0.07 -1.53
CA SER A 66 -8.31 0.71 -1.63
C SER A 66 -8.76 0.76 -3.08
N PRO A 67 -10.05 0.57 -3.36
CA PRO A 67 -10.58 0.65 -4.73
C PRO A 67 -10.26 2.00 -5.39
N ASP A 68 -10.30 3.09 -4.63
CA ASP A 68 -9.95 4.44 -5.08
C ASP A 68 -8.50 4.50 -5.63
N VAL A 69 -7.54 3.88 -4.91
CA VAL A 69 -6.13 3.81 -5.34
C VAL A 69 -5.91 2.79 -6.44
N LEU A 70 -6.73 1.74 -6.45
CA LEU A 70 -6.73 0.77 -7.52
C LEU A 70 -7.07 1.41 -8.86
N GLU A 71 -8.02 2.35 -8.88
CA GLU A 71 -8.37 3.14 -10.06
C GLU A 71 -7.23 4.09 -10.51
N PHE A 72 -6.31 4.47 -9.61
CA PHE A 72 -5.10 5.23 -9.97
C PHE A 72 -3.91 4.36 -10.41
N LEU A 73 -4.01 3.04 -10.23
CA LEU A 73 -2.96 2.08 -10.58
C LEU A 73 -3.18 1.41 -11.95
N ASP A 74 -4.38 1.53 -12.53
CA ASP A 74 -4.74 1.12 -13.90
C ASP A 74 -4.40 2.23 -14.92
#